data_AF-A0A4Y8RTI1-F1
#
_entry.id   AF-A0A4Y8RTI1-F1
#
_cell.length_a   1.000
_cell.length_b   1.000
_cell.length_c   1.000
_cell.angle_alpha   90.00
_cell.angle_beta   90.00
_cell.angle_gamma   90.00
#
_symmetry.space_group_name_H-M   'P 1'
#
loop_
_entity.id
_entity.type
_entity.pdbx_description
1 polymer ?
#
loop_
_entity_poly.entity_id
_entity_poly.type
_entity_poly.pdbx_seq_one_letter_code
_entity_poly.pdbx_strand_id
1 'polypeptide(L)'
;MQSTPTEGLTGDLLQPAELIFLDYQAFHIPLRLATLAWQGAAEVTAGTFGFMAERFAEDQKSLNGLATCRDASAAEALQRSWLETAIRQYSAFGETLSRLSGEASDRLASELSDVWTIPAADESGDLAALTRPAFPG
;
A
#
# COMPACT_ATOMS: atom_id res chain seq x y z
N MET A 1 -65.25 6.84 -4.49
CA MET A 1 -63.89 7.40 -4.68
C MET A 1 -63.00 6.75 -3.65
N GLN A 2 -62.20 5.77 -4.07
CA GLN A 2 -61.20 5.14 -3.21
C GLN A 2 -60.01 6.09 -3.11
N SER A 3 -59.64 6.45 -1.89
CA SER A 3 -58.42 7.22 -1.62
C SER A 3 -57.26 6.24 -1.60
N THR A 4 -56.34 6.37 -2.56
CA THR A 4 -55.07 5.64 -2.55
C THR A 4 -54.22 6.14 -1.38
N PRO A 5 -53.71 5.26 -0.51
CA PRO A 5 -52.69 5.65 0.45
C PRO A 5 -51.39 5.89 -0.31
N THR A 6 -50.84 7.09 -0.20
CA THR A 6 -49.48 7.41 -0.61
C THR A 6 -48.53 6.69 0.35
N GLU A 7 -48.21 5.43 0.04
CA GLU A 7 -47.13 4.70 0.71
C GLU A 7 -45.80 5.45 0.47
N GLY A 8 -45.38 6.17 1.51
CA GLY A 8 -44.01 6.16 2.03
C GLY A 8 -42.86 6.19 1.02
N LEU A 9 -42.75 7.25 0.21
CA LEU A 9 -41.46 7.69 -0.33
C LEU A 9 -40.82 8.71 0.63
N THR A 10 -40.76 8.38 1.91
CA THR A 10 -39.75 8.95 2.82
C THR A 10 -38.55 8.04 2.72
N GLY A 11 -37.73 8.25 1.69
CA GLY A 11 -36.36 7.74 1.73
C GLY A 11 -35.72 8.32 2.98
N ASP A 12 -35.33 7.45 3.92
CA ASP A 12 -34.78 7.84 5.21
C ASP A 12 -33.64 8.84 5.00
N LEU A 13 -33.91 10.11 5.32
CA LEU A 13 -32.89 11.14 5.32
C LEU A 13 -31.90 10.78 6.42
N LEU A 14 -30.62 10.85 6.10
CA LEU A 14 -29.53 10.62 7.05
C LEU A 14 -29.76 11.47 8.30
N GLN A 15 -29.67 10.84 9.47
CA GLN A 15 -29.76 11.49 10.76
C GLN A 15 -28.57 12.46 10.93
N PRO A 16 -28.71 13.55 11.72
CA PRO A 16 -27.61 14.50 11.96
C PRO A 16 -26.31 13.84 12.46
N ALA A 17 -26.42 12.76 13.23
CA ALA A 17 -25.29 11.96 13.69
C ALA A 17 -24.52 11.29 12.55
N GLU A 18 -25.26 10.75 11.57
CA GLU A 18 -24.71 10.11 10.38
C GLU A 18 -24.03 11.15 9.48
N LEU A 19 -24.59 12.36 9.38
CA LEU A 19 -23.97 13.47 8.65
C LEU A 19 -22.66 13.94 9.30
N ILE A 20 -22.61 14.08 10.63
CA ILE A 20 -21.39 14.44 11.36
C ILE A 20 -20.33 13.34 11.23
N PHE A 21 -20.74 12.07 11.33
CA PHE A 21 -19.85 10.93 11.10
C PHE A 21 -19.27 10.98 9.68
N LEU A 22 -20.10 11.17 8.65
CA LEU A 22 -19.63 11.26 7.27
C LEU A 22 -18.69 12.44 7.04
N ASP A 23 -18.97 13.61 7.60
CA ASP A 23 -18.12 14.80 7.50
C ASP A 23 -16.75 14.56 8.17
N TYR A 24 -16.75 13.95 9.35
CA TYR A 24 -15.53 13.54 10.03
C TYR A 24 -14.72 12.53 9.19
N GLN A 25 -15.37 11.50 8.64
CA GLN A 25 -14.71 10.51 7.79
C GLN A 25 -14.15 11.12 6.49
N ALA A 26 -14.87 12.06 5.89
CA ALA A 26 -14.44 12.75 4.68
C ALA A 26 -13.12 13.51 4.88
N PHE A 27 -12.83 13.99 6.09
CA PHE A 27 -11.56 14.62 6.42
C PHE A 27 -10.46 13.60 6.77
N HIS A 28 -10.77 12.58 7.58
CA HIS A 28 -9.76 11.68 8.14
C HIS A 28 -9.30 10.57 7.18
N ILE A 29 -10.20 10.03 6.36
CA ILE A 29 -9.86 8.96 5.41
C ILE A 29 -8.77 9.39 4.42
N PRO A 30 -8.87 10.55 3.72
CA PRO A 30 -7.84 10.97 2.78
C PRO A 30 -6.47 11.17 3.41
N LEU A 31 -6.41 11.70 4.64
CA LEU A 31 -5.15 11.92 5.37
C LEU A 31 -4.47 10.60 5.75
N ARG A 32 -5.24 9.61 6.23
CA ARG A 32 -4.72 8.27 6.52
C ARG A 32 -4.21 7.57 5.26
N LEU A 33 -4.99 7.62 4.17
CA LEU A 33 -4.59 7.06 2.88
C LEU A 33 -3.31 7.70 2.35
N ALA A 34 -3.18 9.02 2.43
CA ALA A 34 -1.96 9.73 2.02
C ALA A 34 -0.73 9.31 2.84
N THR A 35 -0.91 9.12 4.15
CA THR A 35 0.18 8.68 5.04
C THR A 35 0.64 7.26 4.70
N LEU A 36 -0.30 6.33 4.52
CA LEU A 36 0.00 4.94 4.16
C LEU A 36 0.64 4.84 2.77
N ALA A 37 0.14 5.61 1.80
CA ALA A 37 0.73 5.69 0.47
C ALA A 37 2.18 6.20 0.51
N TRP A 38 2.46 7.21 1.35
CA TRP A 38 3.81 7.72 1.56
C TRP A 38 4.75 6.67 2.16
N GLN A 39 4.29 5.94 3.20
CA GLN A 39 5.07 4.88 3.83
C GLN A 39 5.38 3.74 2.83
N GLY A 40 4.38 3.29 2.07
CA GLY A 40 4.56 2.28 1.04
C GLY A 40 5.56 2.73 -0.04
N ALA A 41 5.47 4.00 -0.49
CA ALA A 41 6.42 4.57 -1.45
C ALA A 41 7.85 4.63 -0.90
N ALA A 42 8.01 4.96 0.39
CA ALA A 42 9.32 4.99 1.05
C ALA A 42 9.93 3.59 1.16
N GLU A 43 9.15 2.57 1.52
CA GLU A 43 9.60 1.17 1.58
C GLU A 43 10.06 0.65 0.21
N VAL A 44 9.26 0.90 -0.84
CA VAL A 44 9.61 0.53 -2.23
C VAL A 44 10.89 1.25 -2.68
N THR A 45 11.01 2.54 -2.35
CA THR A 45 12.19 3.34 -2.69
C THR A 45 13.45 2.81 -1.99
N ALA A 46 13.37 2.50 -0.70
CA ALA A 46 14.49 1.95 0.06
C ALA A 46 14.93 0.59 -0.49
N GLY A 47 13.98 -0.30 -0.80
CA GLY A 47 14.27 -1.59 -1.45
C GLY A 47 14.95 -1.42 -2.82
N THR A 48 14.52 -0.43 -3.60
CA THR A 48 15.12 -0.11 -4.90
C THR A 48 16.56 0.37 -4.76
N PHE A 49 16.86 1.25 -3.80
CA PHE A 49 18.23 1.69 -3.54
C PHE A 49 19.14 0.56 -3.07
N GLY A 50 18.64 -0.34 -2.20
CA GLY A 50 19.37 -1.53 -1.77
C GLY A 50 19.76 -2.43 -2.95
N PHE A 51 18.79 -2.73 -3.81
CA PHE A 51 19.03 -3.50 -5.05
C PHE A 51 20.07 -2.83 -5.96
N MET A 52 19.95 -1.51 -6.20
CA MET A 52 20.92 -0.80 -7.03
C MET A 52 22.34 -0.86 -6.47
N ALA A 53 22.50 -0.71 -5.15
CA ALA A 53 23.80 -0.79 -4.50
C ALA A 53 24.46 -2.17 -4.71
N GLU A 54 23.70 -3.25 -4.54
CA GLU A 54 24.18 -4.62 -4.77
C GLU A 54 24.56 -4.84 -6.24
N ARG A 55 23.74 -4.35 -7.18
CA ARG A 55 24.00 -4.48 -8.62
C ARG A 55 25.26 -3.72 -9.03
N PHE A 56 25.46 -2.51 -8.50
CA PHE A 56 26.69 -1.74 -8.72
C PHE A 56 27.93 -2.47 -8.21
N ALA A 57 27.86 -3.10 -7.03
CA ALA A 57 28.98 -3.87 -6.48
C ALA A 57 29.35 -5.06 -7.38
N GLU A 58 28.36 -5.80 -7.87
CA GLU A 58 28.58 -6.92 -8.79
C GLU A 58 29.05 -6.44 -10.18
N ASP A 59 28.55 -5.30 -10.68
CA ASP A 59 29.04 -4.70 -11.93
C ASP A 59 30.51 -4.32 -11.81
N GLN A 60 30.90 -3.67 -10.70
CA GLN A 60 32.29 -3.29 -10.46
C GLN A 60 33.21 -4.50 -10.38
N LYS A 61 32.77 -5.58 -9.72
CA LYS A 61 33.50 -6.85 -9.64
C LYS A 61 33.73 -7.45 -11.03
N SER A 62 32.70 -7.50 -11.86
CA SER A 62 32.80 -8.02 -13.23
C SER A 62 33.70 -7.14 -14.12
N LEU A 63 33.58 -5.82 -14.01
CA LEU A 63 34.45 -4.87 -14.72
C LEU A 63 35.92 -5.04 -14.34
N ASN A 64 36.21 -5.14 -13.04
CA ASN A 64 37.57 -5.39 -12.55
C ASN A 64 38.12 -6.74 -13.05
N GLY A 65 37.27 -7.77 -13.08
CA GLY A 65 37.61 -9.08 -13.64
C GLY A 65 37.97 -8.99 -15.12
N LEU A 66 37.15 -8.30 -15.92
CA LEU A 66 37.39 -8.11 -17.35
C LEU A 66 38.64 -7.26 -17.63
N ALA A 67 38.88 -6.21 -16.87
CA ALA A 67 40.04 -5.33 -17.04
C ALA A 67 41.38 -6.05 -16.84
N THR A 68 41.40 -7.14 -16.09
CA THR A 68 42.60 -7.94 -15.82
C THR A 68 42.67 -9.21 -16.67
N CYS A 69 41.62 -9.51 -17.44
CA CYS A 69 41.52 -10.71 -18.24
C CYS A 69 42.36 -10.59 -19.52
N ARG A 70 43.18 -11.61 -19.81
CA ARG A 70 44.02 -11.68 -21.01
C ARG A 70 43.59 -12.75 -22.00
N ASP A 71 42.61 -13.57 -21.61
CA ASP A 71 42.10 -14.69 -22.39
C ASP A 71 40.63 -14.47 -22.72
N ALA A 72 40.27 -14.68 -23.99
CA ALA A 72 38.91 -14.50 -24.48
C ALA A 72 37.94 -15.48 -23.83
N SER A 73 38.36 -16.73 -23.59
CA SER A 73 37.49 -17.75 -22.99
C SER A 73 37.15 -17.43 -21.54
N ALA A 74 38.13 -16.93 -20.78
CA ALA A 74 37.92 -16.45 -19.41
C ALA A 74 37.03 -15.18 -19.36
N ALA A 75 37.18 -14.26 -20.32
CA ALA A 75 36.32 -13.09 -20.42
C ALA A 75 34.85 -13.47 -20.72
N GLU A 76 34.63 -14.43 -21.63
CA GLU A 76 33.29 -14.94 -21.93
C GLU A 76 32.65 -15.61 -20.70
N ALA A 77 33.43 -16.39 -19.94
CA ALA A 77 32.95 -17.00 -18.70
C ALA A 77 32.54 -15.96 -17.64
N LEU A 78 33.32 -14.88 -17.49
CA LEU A 78 32.98 -13.76 -16.61
C LEU A 78 31.69 -13.06 -17.04
N GLN A 79 31.52 -12.80 -18.34
CA GLN A 79 30.31 -12.18 -18.90
C GLN A 79 29.08 -13.06 -18.69
N ARG A 80 29.19 -14.37 -18.91
CA ARG A 80 28.10 -15.33 -18.66
C ARG A 80 27.70 -15.35 -17.19
N SER A 81 28.68 -15.45 -16.28
CA SER A 81 28.43 -15.45 -14.84
C SER A 81 27.77 -14.14 -14.36
N TRP A 82 28.19 -13.01 -14.92
CA TRP A 82 27.57 -11.70 -14.67
C TRP A 82 26.10 -11.69 -15.13
N LEU A 83 25.81 -12.14 -16.36
CA LEU A 83 24.46 -12.21 -16.90
C LEU A 83 23.54 -13.12 -16.07
N GLU A 84 24.01 -14.31 -15.71
CA GLU A 84 23.26 -15.24 -14.87
C GLU A 84 22.92 -14.63 -13.51
N THR A 85 23.88 -13.91 -12.92
CA THR A 85 23.68 -13.20 -11.65
C THR A 85 22.69 -12.06 -11.80
N ALA A 86 22.81 -11.26 -12.85
CA ALA A 86 21.88 -10.18 -13.15
C ALA A 86 20.45 -10.70 -13.31
N ILE A 87 20.24 -11.76 -14.11
CA ILE A 87 18.92 -12.37 -14.32
C ILE A 87 18.30 -12.77 -12.98
N ARG A 88 19.03 -13.52 -12.14
CA ARG A 88 18.53 -13.94 -10.82
C ARG A 88 18.16 -12.76 -9.94
N GLN A 89 18.99 -11.73 -9.90
CA GLN A 89 18.76 -10.55 -9.08
C GLN A 89 17.56 -9.74 -9.56
N TYR A 90 17.40 -9.53 -10.87
CA TYR A 90 16.23 -8.83 -11.42
C TYR A 90 14.94 -9.60 -11.16
N SER A 91 14.95 -10.94 -11.29
CA SER A 91 13.79 -11.77 -10.95
C SER A 91 13.42 -11.65 -9.47
N ALA A 92 14.39 -11.82 -8.57
CA ALA A 92 14.15 -11.71 -7.12
C ALA A 92 13.69 -10.30 -6.71
N PHE A 93 14.22 -9.26 -7.36
CA PHE A 93 13.77 -7.89 -7.13
C PHE A 93 12.34 -7.66 -7.62
N GLY A 94 11.96 -8.20 -8.79
CA GLY A 94 10.59 -8.15 -9.29
C GLY A 94 9.59 -8.84 -8.35
N GLU A 95 9.96 -10.00 -7.79
CA GLU A 95 9.16 -10.68 -6.76
C GLU A 95 9.02 -9.83 -5.49
N THR A 96 10.11 -9.20 -5.06
CA THR A 96 10.12 -8.30 -3.89
C THR A 96 9.21 -7.10 -4.10
N LEU A 97 9.27 -6.44 -5.26
CA LEU A 97 8.40 -5.31 -5.59
C LEU A 97 6.93 -5.72 -5.64
N SER A 98 6.64 -6.88 -6.22
CA SER A 98 5.28 -7.41 -6.29
C SER A 98 4.72 -7.69 -4.90
N ARG A 99 5.53 -8.29 -4.01
CA ARG A 99 5.18 -8.51 -2.61
C ARG A 99 4.93 -7.21 -1.86
N LEU A 100 5.83 -6.24 -1.94
CA LEU A 100 5.68 -4.93 -1.27
C LEU A 100 4.43 -4.20 -1.76
N SER A 101 4.14 -4.26 -3.06
CA SER A 101 2.91 -3.68 -3.64
C SER A 101 1.64 -4.37 -3.12
N GLY A 102 1.67 -5.69 -2.98
CA GLY A 102 0.56 -6.47 -2.39
C GLY A 102 0.35 -6.08 -0.92
N GLU A 103 1.41 -6.09 -0.12
CA GLU A 103 1.36 -5.71 1.30
C GLU A 103 0.89 -4.26 1.53
N ALA A 104 1.28 -3.33 0.64
CA ALA A 104 0.79 -1.96 0.69
C ALA A 104 -0.71 -1.89 0.36
N SER A 105 -1.17 -2.67 -0.62
CA SER A 105 -2.58 -2.74 -1.00
C SER A 105 -3.44 -3.35 0.11
N ASP A 106 -2.96 -4.43 0.74
CA ASP A 106 -3.65 -5.10 1.85
C ASP A 106 -3.74 -4.20 3.08
N ARG A 107 -2.66 -3.47 3.40
CA ARG A 107 -2.67 -2.45 4.48
C ARG A 107 -3.70 -1.36 4.22
N LEU A 108 -3.76 -0.82 2.99
CA LEU A 108 -4.77 0.17 2.61
C LEU A 108 -6.19 -0.39 2.70
N ALA A 109 -6.41 -1.63 2.26
CA ALA A 109 -7.71 -2.28 2.32
C ALA A 109 -8.18 -2.53 3.76
N SER A 110 -7.29 -3.00 4.64
CA SER A 110 -7.60 -3.21 6.06
C SER A 110 -7.97 -1.91 6.76
N GLU A 111 -7.18 -0.85 6.57
CA GLU A 111 -7.44 0.45 7.18
C GLU A 111 -8.75 1.06 6.68
N LEU A 112 -9.11 0.86 5.42
CA LEU A 112 -10.42 1.27 4.92
C LEU A 112 -11.56 0.45 5.52
N SER A 113 -11.41 -0.87 5.63
CA SER A 113 -12.46 -1.77 6.15
C SER A 113 -12.94 -1.37 7.55
N ASP A 114 -12.00 -1.01 8.43
CA ASP A 114 -12.33 -0.65 9.81
C ASP A 114 -13.04 0.71 9.90
N VAL A 115 -12.75 1.62 8.97
CA VAL A 115 -13.25 2.99 8.98
C VAL A 115 -14.70 3.11 8.47
N TRP A 116 -15.18 2.15 7.68
CA TRP A 116 -16.55 2.13 7.15
C TRP A 116 -17.57 1.46 8.07
N THR A 117 -17.16 0.95 9.24
CA THR A 117 -18.11 0.37 10.19
C THR A 117 -18.72 1.44 11.09
N ILE A 118 -20.02 1.71 10.91
CA ILE A 118 -20.80 2.46 11.90
C ILE A 118 -20.89 1.57 13.14
N PRO A 119 -20.41 2.00 14.31
CA PRO A 119 -20.63 1.25 15.54
C PRO A 119 -22.14 1.03 15.67
N ALA A 120 -22.58 -0.21 15.86
CA ALA A 120 -23.98 -0.47 16.14
C ALA A 120 -24.38 0.45 17.30
N ALA A 121 -25.30 1.38 17.04
CA ALA A 121 -25.83 2.24 18.07
C ALA A 121 -26.33 1.31 19.17
N ASP A 122 -25.67 1.37 20.33
CA ASP A 122 -26.27 0.81 21.52
C ASP A 122 -27.62 1.52 21.68
N GLU A 123 -28.63 0.80 22.17
CA GLU A 123 -30.02 1.28 22.28
C GLU A 123 -30.18 2.54 23.18
N SER A 124 -29.07 3.14 23.62
CA SER A 124 -28.98 4.33 24.46
C SER A 124 -29.03 5.66 23.71
N GLY A 125 -28.79 5.68 22.39
CA GLY A 125 -28.79 6.92 21.60
C GLY A 125 -27.71 7.93 22.02
N ASP A 126 -26.63 7.48 22.65
CA ASP A 126 -25.57 8.35 23.13
C ASP A 126 -24.55 8.68 22.02
N LEU A 127 -24.75 9.85 21.40
CA LEU A 127 -23.91 10.42 20.33
C LEU A 127 -22.44 10.65 20.74
N ALA A 128 -22.12 10.56 22.03
CA ALA A 128 -20.76 10.68 22.55
C ALA A 128 -19.86 9.49 22.15
N ALA A 129 -20.43 8.33 21.82
CA ALA A 129 -19.67 7.16 21.39
C ALA A 129 -19.13 7.28 19.94
N LEU A 130 -19.85 7.99 19.07
CA LEU A 130 -19.48 8.20 17.65
C LEU A 130 -18.36 9.23 17.45
N THR A 131 -18.06 10.02 18.48
CA THR A 131 -17.05 11.09 18.44
C THR A 131 -15.78 10.75 19.22
N ARG A 132 -15.71 9.58 19.87
CA ARG A 132 -14.49 9.15 20.55
C ARG A 132 -13.53 8.53 19.55
N PRO A 133 -12.35 9.12 19.34
CA PRO A 133 -11.39 8.53 18.43
C PRO A 133 -10.82 7.25 19.04
N ALA A 134 -10.88 6.15 18.30
CA ALA A 134 -9.99 5.02 18.52
C ALA A 134 -8.59 5.41 17.99
N PHE A 135 -7.87 6.25 18.74
CA PHE A 135 -6.43 6.39 18.55
C PHE A 135 -5.73 5.43 19.52
N PRO A 136 -4.99 4.42 19.04
CA PRO A 136 -3.91 3.87 19.84
C PRO A 136 -2.80 4.94 19.91
N GLY A 137 -2.41 5.30 21.13
CA GLY A 137 -1.22 6.12 21.39
C GLY A 137 0.07 5.33 21.24
#